data_AF-A0A073K1K9-F1
#
_entry.id   AF-A0A073K1K9-F1
#
_cell.length_a   1.000
_cell.length_b   1.000
_cell.length_c   1.000
_cell.angle_alpha   90.00
_cell.angle_beta   90.00
_cell.angle_gamma   90.00
#
_symmetry.space_group_name_H-M   'P 1'
#
loop_
_entity.id
_entity.type
_entity.pdbx_description
1 polymer ?
#
loop_
_entity_poly.entity_id
_entity_poly.type
_entity_poly.pdbx_seq_one_letter_code
_entity_poly.pdbx_strand_id
1 'polypeptide(L)'
;MIQVFSQCKNKPSRYQFMKPSELGYDSDEYLSFDPIEFAISSDGKNWTSNYDVVNLTGVYCYRAPDVQPANPSDTMKKIGLQDGSRLISTTYDSREFKFELIYRGVSETDAMLAWKQHSVF
;
A
#
# COMPACT_ATOMS: atom_id res chain seq x y z
N MET A 1 9.67 -4.15 -18.24
CA MET A 1 9.79 -5.46 -17.58
C MET A 1 9.08 -5.32 -16.24
N ILE A 2 8.00 -6.05 -16.00
CA ILE A 2 7.30 -6.02 -14.70
C ILE A 2 8.17 -6.81 -13.73
N GLN A 3 8.72 -6.14 -12.71
CA GLN A 3 9.45 -6.81 -11.64
C GLN A 3 8.43 -7.53 -10.77
N VAL A 4 8.45 -8.87 -10.81
CA VAL A 4 7.63 -9.71 -9.94
C VAL A 4 8.39 -9.84 -8.62
N PHE A 5 7.85 -9.26 -7.54
CA PHE A 5 8.53 -9.23 -6.24
C PHE A 5 8.41 -10.56 -5.51
N SER A 6 7.22 -11.14 -5.44
CA SER A 6 6.99 -12.43 -4.80
C SER A 6 7.35 -13.61 -5.69
N GLN A 7 8.02 -14.60 -5.08
CA GLN A 7 8.30 -15.91 -5.67
C GLN A 7 7.24 -16.97 -5.32
N CYS A 8 6.23 -16.61 -4.54
CA CYS A 8 5.13 -17.52 -4.19
C CYS A 8 4.37 -17.96 -5.44
N LYS A 9 4.16 -19.27 -5.57
CA LYS A 9 3.36 -19.85 -6.66
C LYS A 9 1.87 -19.56 -6.49
N ASN A 10 1.38 -19.65 -5.25
CA ASN A 10 -0.04 -19.51 -4.93
C ASN A 10 -0.31 -18.12 -4.38
N LYS A 11 -0.36 -17.12 -5.27
CA LYS A 11 -0.66 -15.74 -4.90
C LYS A 11 -2.16 -15.55 -4.77
N PRO A 12 -2.65 -14.76 -3.80
CA PRO A 12 -4.07 -14.48 -3.70
C PRO A 12 -4.54 -13.78 -4.97
N SER A 13 -5.74 -14.15 -5.44
CA SER A 13 -6.33 -13.56 -6.64
C SER A 13 -7.80 -13.24 -6.42
N ARG A 14 -8.35 -12.32 -7.21
CA ARG A 14 -9.80 -12.09 -7.18
C ARG A 14 -10.52 -13.33 -7.67
N TYR A 15 -11.62 -13.67 -7.00
CA TYR A 15 -12.54 -14.70 -7.45
C TYR A 15 -13.00 -14.42 -8.89
N GLN A 16 -12.70 -15.36 -9.79
CA GLN A 16 -13.20 -15.32 -11.15
C GLN A 16 -14.50 -16.12 -11.18
N PHE A 17 -15.51 -15.66 -11.91
CA PHE A 17 -16.72 -16.46 -12.15
C PHE A 17 -16.35 -17.61 -13.09
N MET A 18 -15.85 -18.69 -12.51
CA MET A 18 -15.35 -19.85 -13.24
C MET A 18 -16.49 -20.82 -13.57
N LYS A 19 -16.37 -21.47 -14.73
CA LYS A 19 -17.24 -22.61 -15.03
C LYS A 19 -16.83 -23.81 -14.16
N PRO A 20 -17.74 -24.76 -13.88
CA PRO A 20 -17.43 -25.95 -13.09
C PRO A 20 -16.26 -26.81 -13.62
N SER A 21 -15.90 -26.64 -14.89
CA SER A 21 -14.81 -27.36 -15.58
C SER A 21 -13.48 -26.59 -15.61
N GLU A 22 -13.45 -25.33 -15.18
CA GLU A 22 -12.25 -24.50 -15.18
C GLU A 22 -11.55 -24.64 -13.82
N LEU A 23 -10.37 -25.26 -13.82
CA LEU A 23 -9.42 -25.06 -12.72
C LEU A 23 -9.01 -23.59 -12.79
N GLY A 24 -9.24 -22.85 -11.71
CA GLY A 24 -8.90 -21.44 -11.71
C GLY A 24 -7.43 -21.15 -11.86
N TYR A 25 -7.12 -19.87 -11.95
CA TYR A 25 -5.74 -19.43 -11.74
C TYR A 25 -5.20 -20.05 -10.46
N ASP A 26 -3.94 -20.53 -10.50
CA ASP A 26 -3.14 -21.18 -9.44
C ASP A 26 -3.12 -20.34 -8.13
N SER A 27 -4.27 -20.20 -7.49
CA SER A 27 -4.45 -19.53 -6.23
C SER A 27 -5.41 -20.35 -5.40
N ASP A 28 -4.89 -20.92 -4.31
CA ASP A 28 -5.70 -21.62 -3.32
C ASP A 28 -6.59 -20.65 -2.53
N GLU A 29 -6.37 -19.35 -2.68
CA GLU A 29 -7.11 -18.30 -1.99
C GLU A 29 -7.69 -17.26 -2.95
N TYR A 30 -9.03 -17.24 -2.99
CA TYR A 30 -9.80 -16.24 -3.74
C TYR A 30 -10.35 -15.13 -2.84
N LEU A 31 -10.18 -13.90 -3.28
CA LEU A 31 -10.66 -12.69 -2.60
C LEU A 31 -11.81 -12.06 -3.39
N SER A 32 -12.64 -11.27 -2.70
CA SER A 32 -13.75 -10.52 -3.33
C SER A 32 -13.29 -9.26 -4.07
N PHE A 33 -12.00 -8.96 -4.03
CA PHE A 33 -11.36 -7.79 -4.63
C PHE A 33 -10.04 -8.21 -5.32
N ASP A 34 -9.48 -7.33 -6.14
CA ASP A 34 -8.15 -7.54 -6.74
C ASP A 34 -7.07 -7.16 -5.71
N PRO A 35 -6.30 -8.12 -5.16
CA PRO A 35 -5.30 -7.79 -4.17
C PRO A 35 -4.07 -7.14 -4.81
N ILE A 36 -3.51 -6.16 -4.12
CA ILE A 36 -2.31 -5.43 -4.55
C ILE A 36 -1.12 -5.94 -3.75
N GLU A 37 -0.07 -6.37 -4.45
CA GLU A 37 1.19 -6.76 -3.83
C GLU A 37 1.94 -5.52 -3.32
N PHE A 38 2.45 -5.58 -2.09
CA PHE A 38 3.40 -4.59 -1.59
C PHE A 38 4.69 -5.29 -1.12
N ALA A 39 5.82 -4.63 -1.38
CA ALA A 39 7.13 -5.15 -1.03
C ALA A 39 7.97 -4.07 -0.36
N ILE A 40 8.78 -4.47 0.61
CA ILE A 40 9.71 -3.59 1.33
C ILE A 40 11.15 -4.02 1.07
N SER A 41 12.05 -3.05 1.01
CA SER A 41 13.48 -3.27 0.87
C SER A 41 14.23 -2.22 1.69
N SER A 42 15.20 -2.65 2.48
CA SER A 42 16.09 -1.74 3.23
C SER A 42 17.29 -1.26 2.40
N ASP A 43 17.66 -2.01 1.35
CA ASP A 43 18.84 -1.76 0.53
C ASP A 43 18.51 -1.38 -0.93
N GLY A 44 17.22 -1.38 -1.29
CA GLY A 44 16.71 -1.14 -2.63
C GLY A 44 16.99 -2.26 -3.63
N LYS A 45 17.60 -3.37 -3.20
CA LYS A 45 18.01 -4.50 -4.05
C LYS A 45 17.26 -5.77 -3.70
N ASN A 46 17.20 -6.10 -2.41
CA ASN A 46 16.49 -7.26 -1.89
C ASN A 46 15.11 -6.82 -1.42
N TRP A 47 14.09 -7.24 -2.15
CA TRP A 47 12.70 -6.89 -1.88
C TRP A 47 11.99 -8.08 -1.26
N THR A 48 11.26 -7.84 -0.17
CA THR A 48 10.42 -8.84 0.48
C THR A 48 8.97 -8.49 0.27
N SER A 49 8.24 -9.36 -0.43
CA SER A 49 6.81 -9.22 -0.66
C SER A 49 5.99 -9.62 0.55
N ASN A 50 4.83 -8.99 0.73
CA ASN A 50 3.85 -9.38 1.73
C ASN A 50 3.35 -10.82 1.57
N TYR A 51 3.34 -11.35 0.33
CA TYR A 51 2.91 -12.72 0.06
C TYR A 51 3.95 -13.79 0.44
N ASP A 52 5.20 -13.39 0.65
CA ASP A 52 6.29 -14.33 1.00
C ASP A 52 6.52 -14.43 2.52
N VAL A 53 5.83 -13.61 3.32
CA VAL A 53 6.00 -13.54 4.79
C VAL A 53 4.86 -14.28 5.48
N VAL A 54 5.18 -15.39 6.14
CA VAL A 54 4.19 -16.23 6.86
C VAL A 54 3.38 -15.44 7.90
N ASN A 55 4.01 -14.50 8.59
CA ASN A 55 3.32 -13.68 9.59
C ASN A 55 2.34 -12.65 8.99
N LEU A 56 2.34 -12.47 7.67
CA LEU A 56 1.41 -11.60 6.94
C LEU A 56 0.34 -12.40 6.20
N THR A 57 0.25 -13.72 6.41
CA THR A 57 -0.86 -14.52 5.89
C THR A 57 -2.20 -13.97 6.40
N GLY A 58 -3.17 -13.82 5.50
CA GLY A 58 -4.46 -13.19 5.81
C GLY A 58 -4.46 -11.67 5.68
N VAL A 59 -3.32 -11.00 5.45
CA VAL A 59 -3.22 -9.55 5.27
C VAL A 59 -3.13 -9.20 3.78
N TYR A 60 -4.15 -8.50 3.28
CA TYR A 60 -4.25 -8.14 1.87
C TYR A 60 -4.40 -6.63 1.71
N CYS A 61 -3.71 -6.05 0.73
CA CYS A 61 -3.95 -4.67 0.33
C CYS A 61 -5.02 -4.65 -0.76
N TYR A 62 -6.03 -3.81 -0.59
CA TYR A 62 -7.08 -3.60 -1.61
C TYR A 62 -7.04 -2.18 -2.20
N ARG A 63 -6.28 -1.26 -1.58
CA ARG A 63 -6.06 0.09 -2.09
C ARG A 63 -4.62 0.54 -1.86
N ALA A 64 -3.88 0.70 -2.95
CA ALA A 64 -2.56 1.32 -2.93
C ALA A 64 -2.66 2.84 -2.73
N PRO A 65 -1.59 3.50 -2.26
CA PRO A 65 -1.55 4.94 -2.20
C PRO A 65 -1.70 5.57 -3.58
N ASP A 66 -2.58 6.56 -3.67
CA ASP A 66 -2.67 7.43 -4.83
C ASP A 66 -1.38 8.24 -4.97
N VAL A 67 -1.01 8.60 -6.20
CA VAL A 67 0.17 9.45 -6.47
C VAL A 67 -0.06 10.83 -5.85
N GLN A 68 0.62 11.09 -4.74
CA GLN A 68 0.47 12.35 -4.02
C GLN A 68 1.22 13.47 -4.75
N PRO A 69 0.54 14.59 -5.08
CA PRO A 69 1.19 15.74 -5.69
C PRO A 69 2.25 16.30 -4.74
N ALA A 70 3.31 16.87 -5.32
CA ALA A 70 4.21 17.72 -4.55
C ALA A 70 3.46 19.03 -4.29
N ASN A 71 3.21 19.37 -3.03
CA ASN A 71 2.59 20.64 -2.66
C ASN A 71 3.71 21.62 -2.29
N PRO A 72 4.16 22.48 -3.23
CA PRO A 72 5.09 23.54 -2.91
C PRO A 72 4.36 24.64 -2.13
N SER A 73 5.05 25.20 -1.14
CA SER A 73 4.61 26.33 -0.34
C SER A 73 5.64 27.44 -0.45
N ASP A 74 5.21 28.59 -0.97
CA ASP A 74 6.07 29.75 -1.22
C ASP A 74 5.94 30.79 -0.11
N THR A 75 7.08 31.21 0.43
CA THR A 75 7.15 32.34 1.36
C THR A 75 7.50 33.61 0.59
N MET A 76 6.54 34.52 0.49
CA MET A 76 6.68 35.79 -0.25
C MET A 76 6.82 36.97 0.72
N LYS A 77 7.65 37.95 0.36
CA LYS A 77 7.78 39.23 1.07
C LYS A 77 7.35 40.39 0.18
N LYS A 78 6.44 41.21 0.68
CA LYS A 78 6.02 42.43 -0.01
C LYS A 78 7.16 43.45 -0.07
N ILE A 79 7.34 44.09 -1.23
CA ILE A 79 8.37 45.11 -1.43
C ILE A 79 7.72 46.50 -1.35
N GLY A 80 7.67 47.08 -0.16
CA GLY A 80 7.20 48.45 0.05
C GLY A 80 5.74 48.71 -0.41
N LEU A 81 5.53 49.88 -1.01
CA LEU A 81 4.23 50.36 -1.52
C LEU A 81 3.98 50.03 -3.01
N GLN A 82 4.97 49.46 -3.69
CA GLN A 82 4.83 49.09 -5.10
C GLN A 82 4.07 47.76 -5.23
N ASP A 83 3.50 47.55 -6.42
CA ASP A 83 2.83 46.30 -6.72
C ASP A 83 3.86 45.18 -6.94
N GLY A 84 3.55 43.99 -6.42
CA GLY A 84 4.43 42.82 -6.47
C GLY A 84 5.06 42.40 -5.14
N SER A 85 5.64 41.20 -5.14
CA SER A 85 6.31 40.58 -3.99
C SER A 85 7.53 39.77 -4.42
N ARG A 86 8.50 39.63 -3.51
CA ARG A 86 9.72 38.84 -3.72
C ARG A 86 9.59 37.47 -3.07
N LEU A 87 9.92 36.43 -3.82
CA LEU A 87 10.08 35.08 -3.27
C LEU A 87 11.31 35.03 -2.34
N ILE A 88 11.09 34.61 -1.10
CA ILE A 88 12.16 34.35 -0.12
C ILE A 88 12.60 32.90 -0.23
N SER A 89 11.64 31.98 -0.21
CA SER A 89 11.91 30.54 -0.20
C SER A 89 10.69 29.76 -0.69
N THR A 90 10.97 28.61 -1.28
CA THR A 90 9.98 27.58 -1.61
C THR A 90 10.31 26.35 -0.79
N THR A 91 9.32 25.81 -0.08
CA THR A 91 9.43 24.54 0.64
C THR A 91 8.43 23.54 0.08
N TYR A 92 8.64 22.25 0.33
CA TYR A 92 7.66 21.21 0.01
C TYR A 92 7.08 20.67 1.31
N ASP A 93 5.75 20.57 1.36
CA ASP A 93 5.07 20.01 2.51
C ASP A 93 5.23 18.49 2.56
N SER A 94 5.06 17.92 3.76
CA SER A 94 5.06 16.48 3.97
C SER A 94 3.96 15.81 3.15
N ARG A 95 4.27 14.66 2.54
CA ARG A 95 3.29 13.87 1.80
C ARG A 95 2.69 12.79 2.68
N GLU A 96 1.38 12.66 2.64
CA GLU A 96 0.65 11.59 3.31
C GLU A 96 0.33 10.48 2.31
N PHE A 97 0.87 9.28 2.53
CA PHE A 97 0.54 8.11 1.72
C PHE A 97 -0.48 7.26 2.46
N LYS A 98 -1.70 7.17 1.92
CA LYS A 98 -2.76 6.34 2.48
C LYS A 98 -2.90 5.04 1.70
N PHE A 99 -2.75 3.92 2.38
CA PHE A 99 -3.08 2.60 1.85
C PHE A 99 -4.10 1.93 2.76
N GLU A 100 -4.87 0.99 2.22
CA GLU A 100 -5.90 0.29 2.98
C GLU A 100 -5.66 -1.22 2.91
N LEU A 101 -5.54 -1.82 4.09
CA LEU A 101 -5.34 -3.25 4.29
C LEU A 101 -6.58 -3.88 4.90
N ILE A 102 -6.80 -5.15 4.58
CA ILE A 102 -7.76 -6.01 5.26
C ILE A 102 -7.01 -7.19 5.87
N TYR A 103 -7.40 -7.56 7.09
CA TYR A 103 -6.95 -8.78 7.73
C TYR A 103 -8.11 -9.78 7.80
N ARG A 104 -7.89 -11.00 7.29
CA ARG A 104 -8.81 -12.14 7.40
C ARG A 104 -8.29 -13.11 8.47
N GLY A 105 -8.72 -12.88 9.72
CA GLY A 105 -8.41 -13.75 10.84
C GLY A 105 -9.28 -15.00 10.90
N VAL A 106 -8.83 -16.02 11.64
CA VAL A 106 -9.57 -17.29 11.81
C VAL A 106 -10.74 -17.13 12.79
N SER A 107 -10.64 -16.19 13.72
CA SER A 107 -11.69 -15.87 14.70
C SER A 107 -11.74 -14.37 14.99
N GLU A 108 -12.84 -13.90 15.57
CA GLU A 108 -12.96 -12.50 15.99
C GLU A 108 -11.90 -12.12 17.04
N THR A 109 -11.57 -13.03 17.96
CA THR A 109 -10.52 -12.82 18.96
C THR A 109 -9.14 -12.65 18.31
N ASP A 110 -8.87 -13.40 17.25
CA ASP A 110 -7.64 -13.32 16.45
C ASP A 110 -7.55 -11.98 15.70
N ALA A 111 -8.64 -11.55 15.07
CA ALA A 111 -8.74 -10.23 14.45
C ALA A 111 -8.56 -9.08 15.45
N MET A 112 -9.12 -9.20 16.66
CA MET A 112 -8.93 -8.22 17.72
C MET A 112 -7.51 -8.20 18.28
N LEU A 113 -6.82 -9.33 18.35
CA LEU A 113 -5.43 -9.42 18.78
C LEU A 113 -4.52 -8.68 17.81
N ALA A 114 -4.70 -8.90 16.50
CA ALA A 114 -3.97 -8.20 15.45
C ALA A 114 -4.14 -6.67 15.56
N TRP A 115 -5.35 -6.20 15.90
CA TRP A 115 -5.62 -4.78 16.12
C TRP A 115 -4.97 -4.24 17.42
N LYS A 116 -5.10 -4.96 18.53
CA LYS A 116 -4.58 -4.54 19.84
C LYS A 116 -3.06 -4.40 19.87
N GLN A 117 -2.33 -5.23 19.13
CA GLN A 117 -0.87 -5.17 19.08
C GLN A 117 -0.34 -3.94 18.32
N HIS A 118 -1.16 -3.26 17.53
CA HIS A 118 -0.81 -2.01 16.83
C HIS A 118 -1.23 -0.73 17.57
N SER A 119 -1.88 -0.83 18.73
CA SER A 119 -2.29 0.34 19.54
C SER A 119 -1.20 0.85 20.50
N VAL A 120 0.03 0.35 20.36
CA VAL A 120 1.19 0.76 21.17
C VAL A 120 2.26 1.33 20.24
N PHE A 121 2.03 2.56 19.78
CA PHE A 121 3.04 3.48 19.29
C PHE A 121 2.66 4.89 19.74
#